data_AF-A0A660NPE6-F1
#
_entry.id   AF-A0A660NPE6-F1
#
_cell.length_a   1.000
_cell.length_b   1.000
_cell.length_c   1.000
_cell.angle_alpha   90.00
_cell.angle_beta   90.00
_cell.angle_gamma   90.00
#
_symmetry.space_group_name_H-M   'P 1'
#
loop_
_entity.id
_entity.type
_entity.pdbx_description
1 polymer ?
#
loop_
_entity_poly.entity_id
_entity_poly.type
_entity_poly.pdbx_seq_one_letter_code
_entity_poly.pdbx_strand_id
1 'polypeptide(L)'
;DLVYRAATVHRQHFDAQRIQLSTLLSVKTGGCPEDCAYCPQSIHHPNAVPAQKLMDVESVLEKARIAKARGASRFCMGGAWRGPKPRDIEKLQAIIRAVKALGLETCGTFGLLEEGMAEDLKEAGLDYYNHNLDTDPGYYGELIHTRRFDDRLNTLGKVRQAGLKVCCGGIIGMDETRKQRAGLIASLANLEPQPESVPINQLVRLEGTPLADAHELDWTEFVRTIAVARITMPGSHVRLSAGRQDMPESTQALCFMAGANSIFYGDKLLTTENPSEDADQRLMLKLDLLPEAAPGERLPPSVAGHAAGAGRGADGSVTGDGNEAVGRTGGCGGRGCTCGG
;
A
#
# COMPACT_ATOMS: atom_id res chain seq x y z
N ASP A 1 -14.85 -18.25 -7.93
CA ASP A 1 -13.71 -19.18 -8.12
C ASP A 1 -12.33 -18.54 -8.06
N LEU A 2 -11.94 -17.63 -8.96
CA LEU A 2 -10.57 -17.08 -8.96
C LEU A 2 -10.17 -16.42 -7.62
N VAL A 3 -11.04 -15.55 -7.08
CA VAL A 3 -10.80 -14.88 -5.80
C VAL A 3 -10.70 -15.88 -4.65
N TYR A 4 -11.53 -16.93 -4.66
CA TYR A 4 -11.47 -18.00 -3.66
C TYR A 4 -10.12 -18.74 -3.70
N ARG A 5 -9.62 -19.06 -4.91
CA ARG A 5 -8.29 -19.66 -5.07
C ARG A 5 -7.19 -18.72 -4.55
N ALA A 6 -7.26 -17.44 -4.87
CA ALA A 6 -6.28 -16.46 -4.41
C ALA A 6 -6.31 -16.29 -2.88
N ALA A 7 -7.49 -16.23 -2.27
CA ALA A 7 -7.67 -16.21 -0.82
C ALA A 7 -7.08 -17.46 -0.15
N THR A 8 -7.25 -18.63 -0.77
CA THR A 8 -6.67 -19.90 -0.29
C THR A 8 -5.14 -19.83 -0.30
N VAL A 9 -4.55 -19.38 -1.42
CA VAL A 9 -3.09 -19.20 -1.52
C VAL A 9 -2.59 -18.16 -0.50
N HIS A 10 -3.30 -17.06 -0.33
CA HIS A 10 -2.92 -16.02 0.63
C HIS A 10 -2.85 -16.56 2.06
N ARG A 11 -3.87 -17.31 2.51
CA ARG A 11 -3.92 -17.92 3.85
C ARG A 11 -2.86 -19.00 4.09
N GLN A 12 -2.27 -19.58 3.03
CA GLN A 12 -1.17 -20.53 3.15
C GLN A 12 0.19 -19.85 3.40
N HIS A 13 0.33 -18.58 3.05
CA HIS A 13 1.62 -17.87 3.05
C HIS A 13 1.66 -16.67 4.00
N PHE A 14 0.49 -16.13 4.37
CA PHE A 14 0.37 -14.93 5.20
C PHE A 14 -0.72 -15.10 6.27
N ASP A 15 -0.60 -14.34 7.35
CA ASP A 15 -1.70 -14.10 8.27
C ASP A 15 -2.72 -13.18 7.57
N ALA A 16 -3.88 -13.75 7.23
CA ALA A 16 -4.91 -13.05 6.45
C ALA A 16 -5.57 -11.88 7.20
N GLN A 17 -5.34 -11.74 8.51
CA GLN A 17 -5.78 -10.56 9.28
C GLN A 17 -4.72 -9.46 9.31
N ARG A 18 -3.54 -9.66 8.73
CA ARG A 18 -2.43 -8.71 8.80
C ARG A 18 -2.27 -7.94 7.51
N ILE A 19 -2.04 -6.63 7.64
CA ILE A 19 -1.79 -5.74 6.53
C ILE A 19 -0.55 -4.88 6.78
N GLN A 20 0.33 -4.84 5.78
CA GLN A 20 1.52 -3.99 5.83
C GLN A 20 1.18 -2.53 5.52
N LEU A 21 1.40 -1.65 6.49
CA LEU A 21 1.23 -0.20 6.33
C LEU A 21 2.56 0.45 5.94
N SER A 22 2.61 1.00 4.73
CA SER A 22 3.73 1.84 4.27
C SER A 22 3.27 3.27 4.08
N THR A 23 4.07 4.26 4.47
CA THR A 23 3.80 5.67 4.12
C THR A 23 4.80 6.13 3.06
N LEU A 24 4.34 6.94 2.10
CA LEU A 24 5.16 7.45 0.99
C LEU A 24 5.26 8.96 1.05
N LEU A 25 6.46 9.48 0.89
CA LEU A 25 6.73 10.91 0.77
C LEU A 25 7.50 11.20 -0.52
N SER A 26 7.06 12.20 -1.28
CA SER A 26 7.85 12.75 -2.38
C SER A 26 8.93 13.68 -1.82
N VAL A 27 10.17 13.18 -1.69
CA VAL A 27 11.32 13.94 -1.19
C VAL A 27 11.86 14.91 -2.24
N LYS A 28 11.61 14.66 -3.52
CA LYS A 28 11.84 15.60 -4.62
C LYS A 28 10.66 15.50 -5.60
N THR A 29 9.91 16.59 -5.76
CA THR A 29 8.67 16.63 -6.53
C THR A 29 8.83 17.42 -7.83
N GLY A 30 8.14 17.01 -8.90
CA GLY A 30 8.03 17.75 -10.16
C GLY A 30 9.33 17.82 -10.95
N GLY A 31 9.32 18.46 -12.13
CA GLY A 31 10.52 18.63 -12.96
C GLY A 31 11.19 17.31 -13.36
N CYS A 32 10.41 16.26 -13.62
CA CYS A 32 10.92 14.95 -14.04
C CYS A 32 11.18 14.96 -15.56
N PRO A 33 12.37 14.54 -16.03
CA PRO A 33 12.68 14.52 -17.46
C PRO A 33 12.02 13.38 -18.23
N GLU A 34 11.43 12.40 -17.54
CA GLU A 34 10.77 11.25 -18.16
C GLU A 34 9.40 11.62 -18.71
N ASP A 35 8.96 10.94 -19.77
CA ASP A 35 7.74 11.26 -20.53
C ASP A 35 6.55 10.32 -20.25
N CYS A 36 6.52 9.67 -19.08
CA CYS A 36 5.46 8.72 -18.75
C CYS A 36 4.06 9.30 -18.97
N ALA A 37 3.27 8.67 -19.84
CA ALA A 37 1.93 9.13 -20.25
C ALA A 37 0.91 9.29 -19.10
N TYR A 38 1.17 8.70 -17.93
CA TYR A 38 0.31 8.76 -16.74
C TYR A 38 0.82 9.71 -15.64
N CYS A 39 2.06 10.21 -15.74
CA CYS A 39 2.73 10.82 -14.58
C CYS A 39 2.60 12.36 -14.59
N PRO A 40 1.96 12.98 -13.58
CA PRO A 40 1.75 14.43 -13.54
C PRO A 40 3.03 15.23 -13.24
N GLN A 41 4.14 14.53 -12.93
CA GLN A 41 5.43 15.16 -12.62
C GLN A 41 6.33 15.31 -13.84
N SER A 42 5.92 14.77 -15.00
CA SER A 42 6.65 14.88 -16.26
C SER A 42 6.65 16.30 -16.77
N ILE A 43 7.81 16.82 -17.17
CA ILE A 43 7.92 18.15 -17.80
C ILE A 43 7.33 18.21 -19.22
N HIS A 44 6.99 17.06 -19.79
CA HIS A 44 6.44 16.97 -21.14
C HIS A 44 4.94 17.27 -21.19
N HIS A 45 4.27 17.29 -20.02
CA HIS A 45 2.83 17.46 -19.94
C HIS A 45 2.43 18.90 -19.54
N PRO A 46 1.31 19.42 -20.08
CA PRO A 46 0.73 20.67 -19.60
C PRO A 46 0.37 20.58 -18.11
N ASN A 47 0.48 21.70 -17.40
CA ASN A 47 0.19 21.80 -15.96
C ASN A 47 0.99 20.81 -15.07
N ALA A 48 2.18 20.43 -15.52
CA ALA A 48 3.09 19.59 -14.75
C ALA A 48 3.30 20.14 -13.33
N VAL A 49 3.35 19.24 -12.35
CA VAL A 49 3.56 19.61 -10.96
C VAL A 49 4.83 20.44 -10.82
N PRO A 50 4.77 21.63 -10.17
CA PRO A 50 5.92 22.51 -10.05
C PRO A 50 7.12 21.82 -9.40
N ALA A 51 8.30 22.08 -9.95
CA ALA A 51 9.54 21.51 -9.45
C ALA A 51 9.85 22.04 -8.04
N GLN A 52 10.07 21.12 -7.12
CA GLN A 52 10.54 21.38 -5.76
C GLN A 52 11.93 20.79 -5.58
N LYS A 53 12.74 21.43 -4.74
CA LYS A 53 14.07 20.92 -4.39
C LYS A 53 13.93 19.67 -3.52
N LEU A 54 15.00 18.87 -3.49
CA LEU A 54 15.12 17.78 -2.52
C LEU A 54 14.97 18.35 -1.10
N MET A 55 14.08 17.75 -0.32
CA MET A 55 13.83 18.11 1.07
C MET A 55 15.09 17.92 1.93
N ASP A 56 15.21 18.73 2.98
CA ASP A 56 16.24 18.53 4.01
C ASP A 56 15.89 17.35 4.94
N VAL A 57 16.90 16.87 5.66
CA VAL A 57 16.79 15.69 6.54
C VAL A 57 15.75 15.88 7.63
N GLU A 58 15.68 17.06 8.27
CA GLU A 58 14.75 17.30 9.38
C GLU A 58 13.30 17.32 8.90
N SER A 59 13.04 17.94 7.75
CA SER A 59 11.70 17.92 7.14
C SER A 59 11.23 16.50 6.82
N VAL A 60 12.12 15.62 6.35
CA VAL A 60 11.78 14.21 6.10
C VAL A 60 11.59 13.44 7.40
N LEU A 61 12.45 13.66 8.39
CA LEU A 61 12.36 13.02 9.70
C LEU A 61 11.05 13.35 10.41
N GLU A 62 10.57 14.59 10.32
CA GLU A 62 9.30 14.98 10.92
C GLU A 62 8.14 14.15 10.35
N LYS A 63 8.09 14.01 9.02
CA LYS A 63 7.08 13.15 8.36
C LYS A 63 7.24 11.68 8.71
N ALA A 64 8.48 11.19 8.84
CA ALA A 64 8.75 9.80 9.23
C ALA A 64 8.34 9.51 10.69
N ARG A 65 8.55 10.44 11.63
CA ARG A 65 8.09 10.32 13.02
C ARG A 65 6.57 10.26 13.09
N ILE A 66 5.88 11.12 12.34
CA ILE A 66 4.42 11.12 12.24
C ILE A 66 3.93 9.77 11.68
N ALA A 67 4.51 9.28 10.59
CA ALA A 67 4.17 7.99 10.00
C ALA A 67 4.36 6.83 10.99
N LYS A 68 5.49 6.81 11.71
CA LYS A 68 5.76 5.79 12.74
C LYS A 68 4.73 5.83 13.86
N ALA A 69 4.43 7.01 14.41
CA ALA A 69 3.47 7.17 15.49
C ALA A 69 2.06 6.71 15.09
N ARG A 70 1.76 6.72 13.78
CA ARG A 70 0.50 6.25 13.20
C ARG A 70 0.49 4.76 12.83
N GLY A 71 1.57 4.04 13.11
CA GLY A 71 1.67 2.59 12.92
C GLY A 71 2.23 2.14 11.56
N ALA A 72 2.83 3.04 10.78
CA ALA A 72 3.55 2.63 9.57
C ALA A 72 4.80 1.82 9.97
N SER A 73 4.98 0.66 9.35
CA SER A 73 6.17 -0.17 9.54
C SER A 73 7.29 0.18 8.54
N ARG A 74 6.93 0.82 7.42
CA ARG A 74 7.85 1.23 6.35
C ARG A 74 7.63 2.67 5.91
N PHE A 75 8.73 3.39 5.70
CA PHE A 75 8.74 4.74 5.13
C PHE A 75 9.39 4.74 3.75
N CYS A 76 8.62 5.12 2.74
CA CYS A 76 9.02 5.18 1.34
C CYS A 76 9.32 6.63 0.93
N MET A 77 10.41 6.84 0.19
CA MET A 77 10.86 8.13 -0.30
C MET A 77 10.89 8.11 -1.83
N GLY A 78 10.15 9.01 -2.48
CA GLY A 78 10.12 9.13 -3.94
C GLY A 78 10.82 10.38 -4.43
N GLY A 79 11.61 10.25 -5.49
CA GLY A 79 12.26 11.36 -6.16
C GLY A 79 11.91 11.42 -7.65
N ALA A 80 11.46 12.57 -8.12
CA ALA A 80 11.08 12.81 -9.51
C ALA A 80 12.30 12.99 -10.42
N TRP A 81 13.10 11.95 -10.60
CA TRP A 81 14.29 11.95 -11.47
C TRP A 81 14.22 10.84 -12.53
N ARG A 82 15.07 10.97 -13.55
CA ARG A 82 15.47 9.81 -14.37
C ARG A 82 16.28 8.82 -13.53
N GLY A 83 17.22 9.37 -12.77
CA GLY A 83 18.13 8.73 -11.83
C GLY A 83 18.80 9.83 -11.01
N PRO A 84 19.20 9.56 -9.75
CA PRO A 84 19.87 10.55 -8.91
C PRO A 84 21.28 10.84 -9.44
N LYS A 85 21.79 12.07 -9.22
CA LYS A 85 23.22 12.37 -9.46
C LYS A 85 24.03 12.01 -8.20
N PRO A 86 25.36 11.87 -8.28
CA PRO A 86 26.20 11.55 -7.10
C PRO A 86 25.97 12.48 -5.90
N ARG A 87 25.87 13.80 -6.13
CA ARG A 87 25.55 14.79 -5.07
C ARG A 87 24.17 14.58 -4.40
N ASP A 88 23.24 13.98 -5.12
CA ASP A 88 21.89 13.71 -4.62
C ASP A 88 21.91 12.39 -3.82
N ILE A 89 22.73 11.40 -4.24
CA ILE A 89 23.00 10.18 -3.46
C ILE A 89 23.53 10.51 -2.07
N GLU A 90 24.53 11.38 -1.94
CA GLU A 90 25.08 11.77 -0.62
C GLU A 90 24.00 12.28 0.34
N LYS A 91 23.08 13.13 -0.16
CA LYS A 91 21.95 13.64 0.61
C LYS A 91 20.93 12.56 0.93
N LEU A 92 20.62 11.68 -0.03
CA LEU A 92 19.73 10.55 0.18
C LEU A 92 20.28 9.60 1.24
N GLN A 93 21.58 9.33 1.25
CA GLN A 93 22.20 8.50 2.28
C GLN A 93 22.01 9.10 3.68
N ALA A 94 22.15 10.42 3.84
CA ALA A 94 21.89 11.09 5.11
C ALA A 94 20.42 10.92 5.56
N ILE A 95 19.47 11.11 4.64
CA ILE A 95 18.04 10.91 4.90
C ILE A 95 17.75 9.45 5.29
N ILE A 96 18.27 8.48 4.53
CA ILE A 96 18.05 7.04 4.74
C ILE A 96 18.58 6.62 6.11
N ARG A 97 19.81 7.01 6.47
CA ARG A 97 20.39 6.72 7.80
C ARG A 97 19.50 7.26 8.91
N ALA A 98 19.01 8.49 8.74
CA ALA A 98 18.18 9.15 9.74
C ALA A 98 16.82 8.45 9.91
N VAL A 99 16.14 8.09 8.81
CA VAL A 99 14.88 7.33 8.85
C VAL A 99 15.09 5.92 9.42
N LYS A 100 16.18 5.25 9.03
CA LYS A 100 16.53 3.92 9.55
C LYS A 100 16.75 3.95 11.07
N ALA A 101 17.37 5.00 11.60
CA ALA A 101 17.58 5.20 13.03
C ALA A 101 16.27 5.36 13.82
N LEU A 102 15.15 5.70 13.17
CA LEU A 102 13.82 5.67 13.80
C LEU A 102 13.26 4.25 13.97
N GLY A 103 13.93 3.22 13.44
CA GLY A 103 13.47 1.82 13.49
C GLY A 103 12.39 1.47 12.46
N LEU A 104 12.20 2.31 11.44
CA LEU A 104 11.33 2.03 10.31
C LEU A 104 12.10 1.23 9.25
N GLU A 105 11.40 0.37 8.49
CA GLU A 105 11.95 -0.08 7.21
C GLU A 105 12.04 1.11 6.25
N THR A 106 13.14 1.21 5.51
CA THR A 106 13.40 2.30 4.56
C THR A 106 13.18 1.81 3.14
N CYS A 107 12.51 2.62 2.33
CA CYS A 107 12.28 2.32 0.92
C CYS A 107 12.47 3.55 0.04
N GLY A 108 13.07 3.38 -1.14
CA GLY A 108 13.39 4.49 -2.04
C GLY A 108 12.96 4.20 -3.47
N THR A 109 12.47 5.21 -4.19
CA THR A 109 12.31 5.18 -5.64
C THR A 109 12.91 6.43 -6.25
N PHE A 110 14.09 6.29 -6.84
CA PHE A 110 14.89 7.43 -7.33
C PHE A 110 15.16 7.35 -8.84
N GLY A 111 14.57 6.38 -9.52
CA GLY A 111 14.75 6.15 -10.96
C GLY A 111 15.76 5.04 -11.26
N LEU A 112 16.44 5.17 -12.39
CA LEU A 112 17.53 4.31 -12.86
C LEU A 112 18.77 4.52 -11.99
N LEU A 113 19.44 3.44 -11.62
CA LEU A 113 20.68 3.50 -10.85
C LEU A 113 21.89 3.25 -11.74
N GLU A 114 22.92 4.07 -11.57
CA GLU A 114 24.25 3.80 -12.12
C GLU A 114 24.99 2.78 -11.24
N GLU A 115 26.15 2.30 -11.70
CA GLU A 115 26.97 1.35 -10.94
C GLU A 115 27.40 1.95 -9.60
N GLY A 116 27.43 1.15 -8.52
CA GLY A 116 27.81 1.59 -7.17
C GLY A 116 26.69 2.31 -6.40
N MET A 117 25.71 2.91 -7.08
CA MET A 117 24.64 3.65 -6.40
C MET A 117 23.74 2.75 -5.55
N ALA A 118 23.54 1.48 -5.96
CA ALA A 118 22.71 0.55 -5.19
C ALA A 118 23.40 0.16 -3.88
N GLU A 119 24.71 -0.05 -3.93
CA GLU A 119 25.60 -0.34 -2.81
C GLU A 119 25.64 0.84 -1.84
N ASP A 120 25.81 2.06 -2.36
CA ASP A 120 25.79 3.31 -1.56
C ASP A 120 24.47 3.45 -0.78
N LEU A 121 23.34 3.16 -1.42
CA LEU A 121 22.02 3.22 -0.78
C LEU A 121 21.86 2.09 0.25
N LYS A 122 22.36 0.88 -0.04
CA LYS A 122 22.35 -0.25 0.90
C LYS A 122 23.16 0.06 2.15
N GLU A 123 24.37 0.60 2.00
CA GLU A 123 25.26 0.96 3.10
C GLU A 123 24.62 2.04 4.00
N ALA A 124 23.90 2.98 3.41
CA ALA A 124 23.12 3.96 4.18
C ALA A 124 21.95 3.36 4.97
N GLY A 125 21.61 2.09 4.73
CA GLY A 125 20.55 1.38 5.42
C GLY A 125 19.23 1.34 4.66
N LEU A 126 19.24 1.47 3.32
CA LEU A 126 18.05 1.24 2.51
C LEU A 126 17.64 -0.24 2.58
N ASP A 127 16.37 -0.53 2.86
CA ASP A 127 15.87 -1.92 2.88
C ASP A 127 15.27 -2.34 1.53
N TYR A 128 14.49 -1.46 0.91
CA TYR A 128 13.79 -1.70 -0.34
C TYR A 128 14.09 -0.64 -1.40
N TYR A 129 14.25 -1.07 -2.65
CA TYR A 129 14.23 -0.17 -3.80
C TYR A 129 12.98 -0.43 -4.65
N ASN A 130 12.19 0.63 -4.89
CA ASN A 130 11.04 0.56 -5.78
C ASN A 130 11.38 0.92 -7.21
N HIS A 131 11.11 -0.01 -8.12
CA HIS A 131 11.36 0.15 -9.55
C HIS A 131 10.38 -0.69 -10.37
N ASN A 132 9.21 -0.13 -10.68
CA ASN A 132 8.12 -0.82 -11.39
C ASN A 132 8.49 -1.26 -12.82
N LEU A 133 7.74 -2.21 -13.40
CA LEU A 133 7.76 -2.46 -14.85
C LEU A 133 6.66 -1.68 -15.58
N ASP A 134 5.72 -1.11 -14.81
CA ASP A 134 4.60 -0.28 -15.25
C ASP A 134 3.53 -1.06 -16.04
N THR A 135 3.90 -1.77 -17.11
CA THR A 135 2.99 -2.57 -17.96
C THR A 135 3.71 -3.74 -18.67
N ASP A 136 3.03 -4.37 -19.62
CA ASP A 136 3.57 -5.39 -20.53
C ASP A 136 4.78 -4.86 -21.34
N PRO A 137 5.84 -5.67 -21.57
CA PRO A 137 6.98 -5.26 -22.38
C PRO A 137 6.61 -4.79 -23.79
N GLY A 138 5.61 -5.40 -24.42
CA GLY A 138 5.14 -5.06 -25.77
C GLY A 138 4.23 -3.84 -25.82
N TYR A 139 3.74 -3.34 -24.69
CA TYR A 139 2.94 -2.11 -24.60
C TYR A 139 3.71 -0.93 -23.99
N TYR A 140 4.82 -1.20 -23.32
CA TYR A 140 5.61 -0.19 -22.61
C TYR A 140 6.01 1.01 -23.49
N GLY A 141 6.40 0.73 -24.74
CA GLY A 141 6.83 1.76 -25.70
C GLY A 141 5.73 2.68 -26.20
N GLU A 142 4.45 2.39 -25.95
CA GLU A 142 3.33 3.29 -26.25
C GLU A 142 3.11 4.34 -25.15
N LEU A 143 3.69 4.12 -23.97
CA LEU A 143 3.44 4.93 -22.77
C LEU A 143 4.67 5.73 -22.31
N ILE A 144 5.87 5.20 -22.55
CA ILE A 144 7.13 5.76 -22.04
C ILE A 144 8.20 5.57 -23.13
N HIS A 145 8.76 6.68 -23.61
CA HIS A 145 9.75 6.68 -24.70
C HIS A 145 11.13 7.12 -24.22
N THR A 146 11.24 7.85 -23.11
CA THR A 146 12.52 8.32 -22.59
C THR A 146 13.39 7.21 -22.00
N ARG A 147 12.84 6.02 -21.75
CA ARG A 147 13.57 4.87 -21.20
C ARG A 147 13.04 3.56 -21.79
N ARG A 148 13.88 2.54 -21.85
CA ARG A 148 13.52 1.20 -22.32
C ARG A 148 13.05 0.31 -21.17
N PHE A 149 12.28 -0.72 -21.50
CA PHE A 149 11.91 -1.77 -20.54
C PHE A 149 13.16 -2.44 -19.93
N ASP A 150 14.18 -2.72 -20.76
CA ASP A 150 15.43 -3.33 -20.32
C ASP A 150 16.21 -2.46 -19.33
N ASP A 151 16.12 -1.13 -19.42
CA ASP A 151 16.77 -0.23 -18.46
C ASP A 151 16.22 -0.47 -17.03
N ARG A 152 14.93 -0.82 -16.95
CA ARG A 152 14.26 -1.13 -15.69
C ARG A 152 14.73 -2.47 -15.14
N LEU A 153 14.83 -3.50 -15.98
CA LEU A 153 15.36 -4.81 -15.61
C LEU A 153 16.83 -4.71 -15.15
N ASN A 154 17.66 -3.93 -15.85
CA ASN A 154 19.05 -3.69 -15.47
C ASN A 154 19.15 -3.04 -14.09
N THR A 155 18.29 -2.05 -13.79
CA THR A 155 18.24 -1.42 -12.46
C THR A 155 17.82 -2.42 -11.38
N LEU A 156 16.83 -3.28 -11.66
CA LEU A 156 16.43 -4.36 -10.74
C LEU A 156 17.58 -5.34 -10.48
N GLY A 157 18.36 -5.67 -11.50
CA GLY A 157 19.57 -6.50 -11.37
C GLY A 157 20.59 -5.89 -10.40
N LYS A 158 20.89 -4.60 -10.53
CA LYS A 158 21.79 -3.86 -9.62
C LYS A 158 21.28 -3.87 -8.18
N VAL A 159 19.99 -3.59 -7.99
CA VAL A 159 19.33 -3.62 -6.67
C VAL A 159 19.48 -4.99 -6.01
N ARG A 160 19.27 -6.07 -6.77
CA ARG A 160 19.45 -7.44 -6.28
C ARG A 160 20.89 -7.76 -5.92
N GLN A 161 21.85 -7.38 -6.76
CA GLN A 161 23.28 -7.60 -6.53
C GLN A 161 23.77 -6.89 -5.27
N ALA A 162 23.28 -5.68 -5.00
CA ALA A 162 23.55 -4.93 -3.77
C ALA A 162 22.86 -5.51 -2.51
N GLY A 163 22.03 -6.55 -2.64
CA GLY A 163 21.32 -7.17 -1.51
C GLY A 163 20.17 -6.32 -0.96
N LEU A 164 19.60 -5.43 -1.78
CA LEU A 164 18.36 -4.71 -1.48
C LEU A 164 17.15 -5.57 -1.82
N LYS A 165 16.08 -5.43 -1.04
CA LYS A 165 14.78 -6.03 -1.39
C LYS A 165 14.15 -5.24 -2.53
N VAL A 166 13.43 -5.92 -3.41
CA VAL A 166 12.79 -5.32 -4.58
C VAL A 166 11.32 -5.05 -4.31
N CYS A 167 10.91 -3.82 -4.61
CA CYS A 167 9.51 -3.43 -4.71
C CYS A 167 9.19 -3.13 -6.19
N CYS A 168 8.52 -4.04 -6.88
CA CYS A 168 8.33 -3.92 -8.33
C CYS A 168 6.92 -4.36 -8.71
N GLY A 169 6.20 -3.49 -9.42
CA GLY A 169 4.86 -3.77 -9.91
C GLY A 169 4.48 -2.93 -11.12
N GLY A 170 3.22 -2.51 -11.21
CA GLY A 170 2.74 -1.73 -12.36
C GLY A 170 1.43 -1.00 -12.14
N ILE A 171 0.84 -0.53 -13.25
CA ILE A 171 -0.38 0.28 -13.29
C ILE A 171 -1.39 -0.44 -14.18
N ILE A 172 -2.66 -0.45 -13.77
CA ILE A 172 -3.77 -1.10 -14.44
C ILE A 172 -4.81 -0.05 -14.83
N GLY A 173 -5.34 -0.13 -16.06
CA GLY A 173 -6.32 0.82 -16.59
C GLY A 173 -5.71 1.93 -17.46
N MET A 174 -4.52 1.72 -18.02
CA MET A 174 -3.87 2.58 -19.02
C MET A 174 -4.32 2.21 -20.46
N ASP A 175 -5.59 1.85 -20.64
CA ASP A 175 -6.15 1.28 -21.88
C ASP A 175 -5.48 -0.03 -22.36
N GLU A 176 -4.72 -0.70 -21.48
CA GLU A 176 -4.14 -1.99 -21.81
C GLU A 176 -5.22 -3.09 -21.92
N THR A 177 -4.99 -4.05 -22.79
CA THR A 177 -5.80 -5.26 -22.91
C THR A 177 -5.56 -6.22 -21.73
N ARG A 178 -6.49 -7.15 -21.50
CA ARG A 178 -6.30 -8.21 -20.50
C ARG A 178 -5.03 -9.04 -20.76
N LYS A 179 -4.64 -9.24 -22.01
CA LYS A 179 -3.41 -9.96 -22.38
C LYS A 179 -2.18 -9.18 -21.90
N GLN A 180 -2.17 -7.86 -22.06
CA GLN A 180 -1.07 -7.01 -21.58
C GLN A 180 -1.02 -6.98 -20.04
N ARG A 181 -2.16 -6.95 -19.33
CA ARG A 181 -2.16 -7.14 -17.86
C ARG A 181 -1.52 -8.47 -17.45
N ALA A 182 -1.85 -9.55 -18.16
CA ALA A 182 -1.25 -10.85 -17.91
C ALA A 182 0.26 -10.84 -18.22
N GLY A 183 0.69 -10.12 -19.26
CA GLY A 183 2.10 -9.90 -19.60
C GLY A 183 2.88 -9.23 -18.48
N LEU A 184 2.36 -8.14 -17.90
CA LEU A 184 2.95 -7.51 -16.71
C LEU A 184 3.11 -8.51 -15.55
N ILE A 185 2.05 -9.24 -15.19
CA ILE A 185 2.12 -10.21 -14.08
C ILE A 185 3.11 -11.34 -14.39
N ALA A 186 3.15 -11.82 -15.62
CA ALA A 186 4.13 -12.83 -16.04
C ALA A 186 5.56 -12.28 -15.96
N SER A 187 5.81 -11.04 -16.36
CA SER A 187 7.14 -10.42 -16.22
C SER A 187 7.57 -10.32 -14.76
N LEU A 188 6.68 -9.90 -13.86
CA LEU A 188 6.96 -9.80 -12.43
C LEU A 188 7.21 -11.18 -11.78
N ALA A 189 6.36 -12.16 -12.09
CA ALA A 189 6.43 -13.49 -11.52
C ALA A 189 7.65 -14.30 -11.99
N ASN A 190 8.23 -13.96 -13.14
CA ASN A 190 9.43 -14.58 -13.71
C ASN A 190 10.74 -13.84 -13.35
N LEU A 191 10.68 -12.80 -12.52
CA LEU A 191 11.90 -12.26 -11.91
C LEU A 191 12.45 -13.26 -10.88
N GLU A 192 13.77 -13.46 -10.88
CA GLU A 192 14.45 -14.39 -9.98
C GLU A 192 15.44 -13.63 -9.06
N PRO A 193 15.20 -13.59 -7.74
CA PRO A 193 13.98 -14.00 -7.05
C PRO A 193 12.83 -13.00 -7.30
N GLN A 194 11.58 -13.48 -7.11
CA GLN A 194 10.37 -12.65 -7.23
C GLN A 194 10.43 -11.42 -6.30
N PRO A 195 9.81 -10.28 -6.67
CA PRO A 195 9.79 -9.09 -5.82
C PRO A 195 9.17 -9.36 -4.45
N GLU A 196 9.78 -8.88 -3.37
CA GLU A 196 9.25 -9.02 -2.01
C GLU A 196 7.96 -8.20 -1.82
N SER A 197 7.82 -7.11 -2.59
CA SER A 197 6.62 -6.27 -2.62
C SER A 197 6.22 -5.98 -4.07
N VAL A 198 4.96 -6.22 -4.39
CA VAL A 198 4.38 -6.06 -5.73
C VAL A 198 3.24 -5.03 -5.66
N PRO A 199 3.51 -3.74 -5.89
CA PRO A 199 2.48 -2.71 -5.97
C PRO A 199 1.67 -2.80 -7.25
N ILE A 200 0.35 -2.94 -7.11
CA ILE A 200 -0.60 -2.87 -8.21
C ILE A 200 -1.38 -1.58 -8.03
N ASN A 201 -1.09 -0.61 -8.91
CA ASN A 201 -1.73 0.69 -8.94
C ASN A 201 -2.90 0.65 -9.92
N GLN A 202 -3.99 1.32 -9.60
CA GLN A 202 -4.98 1.72 -10.61
C GLN A 202 -4.54 3.06 -11.20
N LEU A 203 -4.74 3.25 -12.50
CA LEU A 203 -4.48 4.53 -13.15
C LEU A 203 -5.29 5.63 -12.44
N VAL A 204 -4.59 6.66 -11.98
CA VAL A 204 -5.21 7.93 -11.59
C VAL A 204 -5.20 8.81 -12.83
N ARG A 205 -6.38 9.04 -13.41
CA ARG A 205 -6.57 9.90 -14.58
C ARG A 205 -6.38 11.36 -14.16
N LEU A 206 -5.35 12.01 -14.70
CA LEU A 206 -5.00 13.37 -14.31
C LEU A 206 -5.03 14.27 -15.54
N GLU A 207 -5.75 15.38 -15.42
CA GLU A 207 -5.84 16.40 -16.46
C GLU A 207 -4.44 16.83 -16.91
N GLY A 208 -4.28 16.96 -18.22
CA GLY A 208 -3.02 17.32 -18.85
C GLY A 208 -2.09 16.14 -19.15
N THR A 209 -2.30 14.97 -18.56
CA THR A 209 -1.56 13.76 -18.97
C THR A 209 -2.21 13.13 -20.22
N PRO A 210 -1.45 12.47 -21.11
CA PRO A 210 -2.01 11.77 -22.27
C PRO A 210 -3.08 10.71 -21.91
N LEU A 211 -3.04 10.17 -20.70
CA LEU A 211 -4.02 9.18 -20.20
C LEU A 211 -5.15 9.80 -19.36
N ALA A 212 -5.37 11.12 -19.44
CA ALA A 212 -6.47 11.79 -18.74
C ALA A 212 -7.86 11.23 -19.12
N ASP A 213 -8.03 10.90 -20.41
CA ASP A 213 -9.30 10.43 -20.98
C ASP A 213 -9.35 8.90 -21.18
N ALA A 214 -8.42 8.16 -20.57
CA ALA A 214 -8.39 6.70 -20.64
C ALA A 214 -9.71 6.10 -20.11
N HIS A 215 -10.09 4.93 -20.64
CA HIS A 215 -11.33 4.28 -20.26
C HIS A 215 -11.34 3.89 -18.79
N GLU A 216 -12.49 4.00 -18.15
CA GLU A 216 -12.64 3.52 -16.78
C GLU A 216 -12.50 1.99 -16.75
N LEU A 217 -11.58 1.52 -15.91
CA LEU A 217 -11.36 0.09 -15.74
C LEU A 217 -12.49 -0.51 -14.92
N ASP A 218 -13.13 -1.55 -15.46
CA ASP A 218 -14.10 -2.34 -14.70
C ASP A 218 -13.44 -2.90 -13.43
N TRP A 219 -14.07 -2.68 -12.28
CA TRP A 219 -13.53 -3.06 -10.96
C TRP A 219 -13.20 -4.56 -10.88
N THR A 220 -13.90 -5.42 -11.64
CA THR A 220 -13.63 -6.87 -11.67
C THR A 220 -12.28 -7.19 -12.30
N GLU A 221 -11.79 -6.39 -13.25
CA GLU A 221 -10.47 -6.56 -13.87
C GLU A 221 -9.35 -6.17 -12.89
N PHE A 222 -9.59 -5.17 -12.06
CA PHE A 222 -8.64 -4.78 -11.03
C PHE A 222 -8.52 -5.87 -9.94
N VAL A 223 -9.66 -6.33 -9.40
CA VAL A 223 -9.70 -7.44 -8.42
C VAL A 223 -9.09 -8.73 -9.02
N ARG A 224 -9.38 -9.02 -10.29
CA ARG A 224 -8.76 -10.14 -11.02
C ARG A 224 -7.24 -10.03 -11.06
N THR A 225 -6.71 -8.85 -11.34
CA THR A 225 -5.25 -8.63 -11.39
C THR A 225 -4.61 -8.91 -10.03
N ILE A 226 -5.21 -8.42 -8.93
CA ILE A 226 -4.75 -8.72 -7.57
C ILE A 226 -4.77 -10.24 -7.30
N ALA A 227 -5.88 -10.91 -7.64
CA ALA A 227 -6.02 -12.34 -7.43
C ALA A 227 -4.97 -13.16 -8.18
N VAL A 228 -4.69 -12.80 -9.44
CA VAL A 228 -3.65 -13.47 -10.25
C VAL A 228 -2.27 -13.18 -9.67
N ALA A 229 -1.96 -11.93 -9.29
CA ALA A 229 -0.69 -11.57 -8.69
C ALA A 229 -0.41 -12.39 -7.41
N ARG A 230 -1.40 -12.55 -6.53
CA ARG A 230 -1.29 -13.40 -5.34
C ARG A 230 -1.00 -14.86 -5.71
N ILE A 231 -1.69 -15.42 -6.69
CA ILE A 231 -1.52 -16.83 -7.07
C ILE A 231 -0.13 -17.08 -7.66
N THR A 232 0.37 -16.18 -8.50
CA THR A 232 1.66 -16.37 -9.21
C THR A 232 2.86 -15.98 -8.36
N MET A 233 2.66 -15.13 -7.35
CA MET A 233 3.71 -14.64 -6.45
C MET A 233 3.30 -14.85 -4.98
N PRO A 234 3.20 -16.11 -4.52
CA PRO A 234 2.56 -16.45 -3.25
C PRO A 234 3.28 -15.92 -2.02
N GLY A 235 4.61 -15.71 -2.08
CA GLY A 235 5.43 -15.15 -0.99
C GLY A 235 5.58 -13.62 -1.01
N SER A 236 5.05 -12.95 -2.02
CA SER A 236 5.17 -11.49 -2.17
C SER A 236 4.06 -10.75 -1.43
N HIS A 237 4.37 -9.56 -0.89
CA HIS A 237 3.34 -8.63 -0.44
C HIS A 237 2.70 -8.00 -1.67
N VAL A 238 1.41 -8.26 -1.90
CA VAL A 238 0.68 -7.60 -3.00
C VAL A 238 0.10 -6.31 -2.43
N ARG A 239 0.61 -5.17 -2.90
CA ARG A 239 0.23 -3.86 -2.38
C ARG A 239 -0.87 -3.25 -3.23
N LEU A 240 -2.00 -2.98 -2.59
CA LEU A 240 -3.05 -2.12 -3.13
C LEU A 240 -2.60 -0.67 -2.94
N SER A 241 -2.15 -0.01 -4.01
CA SER A 241 -1.48 1.29 -3.93
C SER A 241 -2.29 2.44 -4.53
N ALA A 242 -1.83 3.11 -5.58
CA ALA A 242 -2.50 4.29 -6.12
C ALA A 242 -3.90 3.97 -6.68
N GLY A 243 -4.80 4.96 -6.60
CA GLY A 243 -6.19 4.86 -7.04
C GLY A 243 -7.18 4.40 -5.96
N ARG A 244 -6.72 4.06 -4.74
CA ARG A 244 -7.62 3.66 -3.64
C ARG A 244 -8.64 4.72 -3.25
N GLN A 245 -8.30 6.00 -3.44
CA GLN A 245 -9.20 7.12 -3.14
C GLN A 245 -10.54 7.00 -3.89
N ASP A 246 -10.48 6.55 -5.14
CA ASP A 246 -11.64 6.41 -6.02
C ASP A 246 -12.28 5.02 -5.94
N MET A 247 -11.68 4.08 -5.19
CA MET A 247 -12.19 2.72 -5.04
C MET A 247 -13.24 2.63 -3.92
N PRO A 248 -14.46 2.15 -4.20
CA PRO A 248 -15.45 1.87 -3.17
C PRO A 248 -14.93 0.90 -2.10
N GLU A 249 -15.41 1.03 -0.86
CA GLU A 249 -15.02 0.14 0.26
C GLU A 249 -15.18 -1.34 -0.09
N SER A 250 -16.26 -1.71 -0.80
CA SER A 250 -16.50 -3.09 -1.25
C SER A 250 -15.43 -3.60 -2.21
N THR A 251 -14.92 -2.75 -3.10
CA THR A 251 -13.85 -3.11 -4.04
C THR A 251 -12.54 -3.33 -3.29
N GLN A 252 -12.20 -2.44 -2.36
CA GLN A 252 -11.01 -2.62 -1.52
C GLN A 252 -11.10 -3.89 -0.66
N ALA A 253 -12.26 -4.18 -0.07
CA ALA A 253 -12.52 -5.41 0.67
C ALA A 253 -12.33 -6.67 -0.21
N LEU A 254 -12.80 -6.64 -1.45
CA LEU A 254 -12.58 -7.71 -2.42
C LEU A 254 -11.11 -7.84 -2.83
N CYS A 255 -10.36 -6.73 -2.95
CA CYS A 255 -8.91 -6.77 -3.17
C CYS A 255 -8.16 -7.42 -2.00
N PHE A 256 -8.51 -7.09 -0.75
CA PHE A 256 -7.92 -7.74 0.42
C PHE A 256 -8.25 -9.24 0.45
N MET A 257 -9.51 -9.61 0.19
CA MET A 257 -9.89 -11.02 0.06
C MET A 257 -9.16 -11.73 -1.09
N ALA A 258 -8.91 -11.05 -2.21
CA ALA A 258 -8.13 -11.56 -3.33
C ALA A 258 -6.64 -11.71 -3.03
N GLY A 259 -6.15 -11.21 -1.88
CA GLY A 259 -4.80 -11.41 -1.39
C GLY A 259 -3.89 -10.19 -1.41
N ALA A 260 -4.44 -8.99 -1.66
CA ALA A 260 -3.72 -7.76 -1.32
C ALA A 260 -3.52 -7.69 0.19
N ASN A 261 -2.30 -7.41 0.64
CA ASN A 261 -1.93 -7.40 2.05
C ASN A 261 -0.92 -6.29 2.39
N SER A 262 -0.90 -5.23 1.59
CA SER A 262 -0.15 -4.01 1.86
C SER A 262 -0.89 -2.82 1.27
N ILE A 263 -0.79 -1.66 1.91
CA ILE A 263 -1.32 -0.39 1.40
C ILE A 263 -0.34 0.75 1.61
N PHE A 264 -0.53 1.83 0.84
CA PHE A 264 -0.05 3.14 1.25
C PHE A 264 -1.03 3.77 2.23
N TYR A 265 -0.54 4.18 3.39
CA TYR A 265 -1.30 4.71 4.52
C TYR A 265 -0.87 6.16 4.78
N GLY A 266 -1.86 7.07 4.76
CA GLY A 266 -1.68 8.52 4.82
C GLY A 266 -2.42 9.24 3.69
N ASP A 267 -2.79 10.49 3.89
CA ASP A 267 -3.74 11.24 3.04
C ASP A 267 -3.25 11.57 1.62
N LYS A 268 -1.96 11.35 1.34
CA LYS A 268 -1.33 11.68 0.05
C LYS A 268 -0.26 10.65 -0.31
N LEU A 269 -0.15 10.36 -1.61
CA LEU A 269 0.97 9.60 -2.16
C LEU A 269 2.11 10.56 -2.58
N LEU A 270 2.62 10.45 -3.80
CA LEU A 270 3.61 11.39 -4.32
C LEU A 270 2.97 12.77 -4.59
N THR A 271 1.94 12.78 -5.42
CA THR A 271 1.25 14.01 -5.84
C THR A 271 -0.27 13.93 -5.79
N THR A 272 -0.84 12.72 -5.79
CA THR A 272 -2.29 12.48 -5.77
C THR A 272 -2.79 12.24 -4.36
N GLU A 273 -4.09 12.49 -4.16
CA GLU A 273 -4.80 12.13 -2.94
C GLU A 273 -4.81 10.60 -2.71
N ASN A 274 -5.03 10.23 -1.46
CA ASN A 274 -5.17 8.86 -0.98
C ASN A 274 -6.23 8.86 0.13
N PRO A 275 -6.88 7.72 0.43
CA PRO A 275 -7.80 7.66 1.56
C PRO A 275 -7.14 8.17 2.83
N SER A 276 -7.89 8.97 3.59
CA SER A 276 -7.38 9.47 4.86
C SER A 276 -7.15 8.35 5.84
N GLU A 277 -6.27 8.60 6.80
CA GLU A 277 -5.94 7.62 7.84
C GLU A 277 -7.16 7.14 8.61
N ASP A 278 -8.07 8.06 8.97
CA ASP A 278 -9.31 7.69 9.64
C ASP A 278 -10.21 6.82 8.77
N ALA A 279 -10.23 7.04 7.45
CA ALA A 279 -10.97 6.20 6.52
C ALA A 279 -10.38 4.79 6.43
N ASP A 280 -9.04 4.71 6.35
CA ASP A 280 -8.32 3.44 6.35
C ASP A 280 -8.53 2.66 7.66
N GLN A 281 -8.42 3.31 8.82
CA GLN A 281 -8.67 2.69 10.11
C GLN A 281 -10.11 2.17 10.23
N ARG A 282 -11.11 2.95 9.80
CA ARG A 282 -12.51 2.52 9.82
C ARG A 282 -12.73 1.30 8.92
N LEU A 283 -12.15 1.29 7.71
CA LEU A 283 -12.27 0.16 6.81
C LEU A 283 -11.57 -1.09 7.37
N MET A 284 -10.35 -0.93 7.89
CA MET A 284 -9.62 -2.02 8.53
C MET A 284 -10.41 -2.61 9.70
N LEU A 285 -11.01 -1.77 10.55
CA LEU A 285 -11.86 -2.20 11.66
C LEU A 285 -13.09 -2.97 11.18
N LYS A 286 -13.77 -2.50 10.12
CA LYS A 286 -14.92 -3.21 9.52
C LYS A 286 -14.55 -4.60 8.99
N LEU A 287 -13.30 -4.80 8.58
CA LEU A 287 -12.80 -6.02 7.95
C LEU A 287 -11.95 -6.90 8.88
N ASP A 288 -11.86 -6.54 10.16
CA ASP A 288 -11.00 -7.21 11.15
C ASP A 288 -9.52 -7.32 10.71
N LEU A 289 -9.02 -6.27 10.03
CA LEU A 289 -7.63 -6.15 9.61
C LEU A 289 -6.80 -5.41 10.65
N LEU A 290 -5.62 -5.95 10.95
CA LEU A 290 -4.66 -5.44 11.91
C LEU A 290 -3.36 -5.06 11.20
N PRO A 291 -2.68 -3.98 11.60
CA PRO A 291 -1.34 -3.69 11.11
C PRO A 291 -0.38 -4.87 11.37
N GLU A 292 0.53 -5.11 10.43
CA GLU A 292 1.74 -5.89 10.69
C GLU A 292 2.65 -5.15 11.68
N ALA A 293 3.33 -5.88 12.56
CA ALA A 293 4.29 -5.27 13.47
C ALA A 293 5.47 -4.69 12.69
N ALA A 294 6.05 -3.61 13.24
CA ALA A 294 7.37 -3.21 12.82
C ALA A 294 8.38 -4.35 13.10
N PRO A 295 9.46 -4.49 12.31
CA PRO A 295 10.50 -5.48 12.58
C PRO A 295 11.02 -5.38 14.02
N GLY A 296 10.90 -6.46 14.78
CA GLY A 296 11.35 -6.53 16.19
C GLY A 296 10.27 -6.25 17.25
N GLU A 297 9.07 -5.85 16.85
CA GLU A 297 7.93 -5.69 17.77
C GLU A 297 7.12 -7.00 17.88
N ARG A 298 6.73 -7.37 19.12
CA ARG A 298 5.81 -8.49 19.34
C ARG A 298 4.37 -8.03 19.14
N LEU A 299 3.69 -8.68 18.21
CA LEU A 299 2.26 -8.46 18.00
C LEU A 299 1.43 -8.95 19.18
N PRO A 300 0.35 -8.24 19.57
CA PRO A 300 -0.68 -8.84 20.41
C PRO A 300 -1.32 -10.03 19.67
N PRO A 301 -1.76 -11.07 20.41
CA PRO A 301 -2.39 -12.25 19.83
C PRO A 301 -3.59 -11.83 18.96
N SER A 302 -3.77 -12.50 17.81
CA SER A 302 -4.94 -12.27 16.98
C SER A 302 -6.21 -12.60 17.78
N VAL A 303 -7.26 -11.80 17.58
CA VAL A 303 -8.59 -12.09 18.12
C VAL A 303 -9.16 -13.28 17.34
N ALA A 304 -8.79 -14.48 17.76
CA ALA A 304 -9.39 -15.71 17.28
C ALA A 304 -10.83 -15.82 17.82
N GLY A 305 -11.81 -15.57 16.95
CA GLY A 305 -13.15 -16.18 16.99
C GLY A 305 -14.08 -15.80 18.15
N HIS A 306 -14.91 -14.77 17.94
CA HIS A 306 -16.26 -14.78 18.54
C HIS A 306 -17.15 -15.76 17.76
N ALA A 307 -16.94 -17.06 17.96
CA ALA A 307 -17.86 -18.09 17.54
C ALA A 307 -18.60 -18.63 18.78
N ALA A 308 -19.81 -18.10 18.97
CA ALA A 308 -20.97 -18.70 19.64
C ALA A 308 -20.70 -19.77 20.73
N GLY A 309 -20.56 -19.29 21.98
CA GLY A 309 -20.80 -20.09 23.19
C GLY A 309 -22.15 -19.73 23.81
N ALA A 310 -23.25 -19.92 23.07
CA ALA A 310 -24.59 -19.87 23.66
C ALA A 310 -24.94 -21.25 24.23
N GLY A 311 -25.19 -21.31 25.55
CA GLY A 311 -25.96 -22.38 26.15
C GLY A 311 -25.17 -23.44 26.93
N ARG A 312 -24.76 -23.10 28.15
CA ARG A 312 -24.80 -24.06 29.26
C ARG A 312 -25.49 -23.37 30.43
N GLY A 313 -26.81 -23.55 30.51
CA GLY A 313 -27.57 -23.26 31.72
C GLY A 313 -27.11 -24.22 32.81
N ALA A 314 -26.65 -23.65 33.92
CA ALA A 314 -26.48 -24.35 35.18
C ALA A 314 -27.48 -23.77 36.20
N ASP A 315 -28.00 -24.68 37.01
CA ASP A 315 -28.60 -24.50 38.32
C ASP A 315 -30.05 -24.00 38.43
N GLY A 316 -30.94 -24.99 38.54
CA GLY A 316 -32.13 -24.92 39.37
C GLY A 316 -32.15 -26.10 40.34
N SER A 317 -31.52 -25.96 41.51
CA SER A 317 -31.80 -26.78 42.68
C SER A 317 -32.39 -25.88 43.77
N VAL A 318 -33.65 -26.19 44.10
CA VAL A 318 -34.47 -25.51 45.10
C VAL A 318 -34.34 -26.29 46.40
N THR A 319 -33.89 -25.63 47.48
CA THR A 319 -34.36 -25.85 48.86
C THR A 319 -33.99 -24.64 49.72
N GLY A 320 -34.94 -24.13 50.50
CA GLY A 320 -34.68 -23.09 51.49
C GLY A 320 -35.94 -22.32 51.91
N ASP A 321 -36.70 -22.89 52.84
CA ASP A 321 -37.75 -22.22 53.62
C ASP A 321 -37.23 -20.97 54.34
N GLY A 322 -38.06 -19.92 54.44
CA GLY A 322 -37.73 -18.69 55.17
C GLY A 322 -38.83 -17.63 55.13
N ASN A 323 -39.68 -17.70 56.14
CA ASN A 323 -40.83 -16.87 56.52
C ASN A 323 -40.63 -15.33 56.52
N GLU A 324 -41.78 -14.62 56.57
CA GLU A 324 -42.03 -13.22 57.02
C GLU A 324 -42.23 -12.07 55.99
N ALA A 325 -43.51 -11.90 55.64
CA ALA A 325 -44.39 -10.73 55.84
C ALA A 325 -43.92 -9.25 55.71
N VAL A 326 -44.87 -8.49 55.11
CA VAL A 326 -45.20 -7.05 55.24
C VAL A 326 -44.55 -6.06 54.26
N GLY A 327 -45.42 -5.32 53.53
CA GLY A 327 -45.05 -4.00 52.99
C GLY A 327 -45.67 -3.59 51.65
N ARG A 328 -47.00 -3.41 51.58
CA ARG A 328 -47.66 -2.63 50.51
C ARG A 328 -47.49 -1.14 50.79
N THR A 329 -47.06 -0.36 49.78
CA THR A 329 -47.48 1.02 49.42
C THR A 329 -46.68 1.39 48.16
N GLY A 330 -47.26 1.73 47.00
CA GLY A 330 -48.10 2.89 46.70
C GLY A 330 -47.39 3.70 45.60
N GLY A 331 -47.90 3.72 44.36
CA GLY A 331 -48.47 4.94 43.76
C GLY A 331 -47.52 5.49 42.68
N CYS A 332 -47.86 5.41 41.39
CA CYS A 332 -48.70 6.34 40.60
C CYS A 332 -47.94 7.51 39.97
N GLY A 333 -48.14 7.66 38.64
CA GLY A 333 -48.00 8.91 37.87
C GLY A 333 -46.65 9.06 37.16
N GLY A 334 -46.52 9.19 35.85
CA GLY A 334 -47.47 9.56 34.81
C GLY A 334 -47.10 10.91 34.20
N ARG A 335 -47.07 10.95 32.85
CA ARG A 335 -46.91 12.11 31.94
C ARG A 335 -45.48 12.64 31.81
N GLY A 336 -44.95 12.96 30.64
CA GLY A 336 -45.53 13.13 29.31
C GLY A 336 -44.95 14.38 28.65
N CYS A 337 -44.76 14.33 27.32
CA CYS A 337 -44.66 15.48 26.39
C CYS A 337 -43.41 16.37 26.55
N THR A 338 -42.82 17.01 25.53
CA THR A 338 -43.07 17.20 24.09
C THR A 338 -41.87 17.98 23.51
N CYS A 339 -41.57 17.74 22.23
CA CYS A 339 -41.23 18.69 21.16
C CYS A 339 -40.18 19.82 21.35
N GLY A 340 -39.29 19.91 20.35
CA GLY A 340 -39.29 21.07 19.44
C GLY A 340 -37.99 21.88 19.40
N GLY A 341 -37.39 21.96 18.21
CA GLY A 341 -36.25 22.81 17.87
C GLY A 341 -35.50 22.26 16.68
#